data_AF-A0A967I6Z1-F1
#
_entry.id   AF-A0A967I6Z1-F1
#
_cell.length_a   1.000
_cell.length_b   1.000
_cell.length_c   1.000
_cell.angle_alpha   90.00
_cell.angle_beta   90.00
_cell.angle_gamma   90.00
#
_symmetry.space_group_name_H-M   'P 1'
#
loop_
_entity.id
_entity.type
_entity.pdbx_description
1 polymer ?
#
loop_
_entity_poly.entity_id
_entity_poly.type
_entity_poly.pdbx_seq_one_letter_code
_entity_poly.pdbx_strand_id
1 'polypeptide(L)'
;MLEEEAGECGDGSLDPPGEECDDGNTLDGDCCSSTCQYESVATECRAAAGVCDAPDYCDGAGTCDADGKLTSECRAVGGPVRHRGRLRRREQRLSGGCGRASDDRVPGLHRRLRPGRAV
;
A
#
# COMPACT_ATOMS: atom_id res chain seq x y z
N MET A 1 -2.79 -3.82 44.26
CA MET A 1 -3.96 -4.01 43.40
C MET A 1 -3.46 -3.57 42.04
N LEU A 2 -3.05 -4.51 41.21
CA LEU A 2 -2.62 -4.19 39.85
C LEU A 2 -3.93 -3.96 39.11
N GLU A 3 -4.20 -2.72 38.79
CA GLU A 3 -5.32 -2.35 37.93
C GLU A 3 -4.93 -2.88 36.55
N GLU A 4 -5.51 -4.03 36.20
CA GLU A 4 -5.68 -4.46 34.81
C GLU A 4 -6.54 -3.37 34.16
N GLU A 5 -5.89 -2.29 33.73
CA GLU A 5 -6.50 -1.29 32.86
C GLU A 5 -6.67 -1.99 31.52
N ALA A 6 -7.89 -2.44 31.23
CA ALA A 6 -8.25 -2.69 29.84
C ALA A 6 -8.02 -1.36 29.11
N GLY A 7 -7.22 -1.39 28.04
CA GLY A 7 -6.96 -0.20 27.25
C GLY A 7 -8.25 0.47 26.78
N GLU A 8 -8.14 1.75 26.47
CA GLU A 8 -9.27 2.47 25.92
C GLU A 8 -9.33 2.17 24.42
N CYS A 9 -10.36 1.42 24.03
CA CYS A 9 -10.56 1.04 22.65
C CYS A 9 -10.54 2.24 21.69
N GLY A 10 -9.72 2.14 20.65
CA GLY A 10 -9.54 3.14 19.62
C GLY A 10 -8.44 4.16 19.94
N ASP A 11 -7.50 3.83 20.83
CA ASP A 11 -6.38 4.72 21.17
C ASP A 11 -5.14 4.50 20.28
N GLY A 12 -5.17 3.49 19.42
CA GLY A 12 -4.11 3.10 18.51
C GLY A 12 -3.14 2.04 19.07
N SER A 13 -3.41 1.52 20.26
CA SER A 13 -2.60 0.52 20.96
C SER A 13 -3.45 -0.72 21.24
N LEU A 14 -2.89 -1.90 21.01
CA LEU A 14 -3.58 -3.15 21.37
C LEU A 14 -3.27 -3.52 22.82
N ASP A 15 -4.28 -3.43 23.70
CA ASP A 15 -4.15 -3.62 25.14
C ASP A 15 -4.92 -4.86 25.66
N PRO A 16 -4.29 -6.05 25.63
CA PRO A 16 -4.85 -7.26 26.21
C PRO A 16 -4.60 -7.34 27.73
N PRO A 17 -5.54 -7.91 28.53
CA PRO A 17 -6.77 -8.56 28.10
C PRO A 17 -7.94 -7.58 27.95
N GLY A 18 -8.66 -7.62 26.83
CA GLY A 18 -9.84 -6.78 26.61
C GLY A 18 -10.07 -6.52 25.13
N GLU A 19 -8.98 -6.29 24.41
CA GLU A 19 -8.99 -5.97 22.98
C GLU A 19 -8.44 -7.13 22.14
N GLU A 20 -9.11 -7.41 21.03
CA GLU A 20 -8.64 -8.33 19.99
C GLU A 20 -8.02 -7.55 18.80
N CYS A 21 -8.46 -6.32 18.59
CA CYS A 21 -7.96 -5.37 17.61
C CYS A 21 -7.98 -3.97 18.21
N ASP A 22 -7.13 -3.08 17.71
CA ASP A 22 -7.25 -1.63 17.88
C ASP A 22 -6.78 -0.98 16.58
N ASP A 23 -7.65 -0.18 15.97
CA ASP A 23 -7.38 0.50 14.70
C ASP A 23 -7.28 2.03 14.86
N GLY A 24 -7.20 2.51 16.12
CA GLY A 24 -7.11 3.92 16.47
C GLY A 24 -8.42 4.68 16.38
N ASN A 25 -9.57 3.99 16.30
CA ASN A 25 -10.87 4.62 16.42
C ASN A 25 -11.96 3.66 16.95
N THR A 26 -13.23 4.11 16.96
CA THR A 26 -14.39 3.33 17.47
C THR A 26 -15.54 3.26 16.46
N LEU A 27 -15.21 3.38 15.17
CA LEU A 27 -16.16 3.24 14.07
C LEU A 27 -16.35 1.75 13.78
N ASP A 28 -17.60 1.33 13.62
CA ASP A 28 -17.87 -0.04 13.14
C ASP A 28 -17.79 -0.07 11.60
N GLY A 29 -17.50 -1.24 11.03
CA GLY A 29 -17.41 -1.44 9.58
C GLY A 29 -16.05 -1.07 8.99
N ASP A 30 -14.97 -1.16 9.76
CA ASP A 30 -13.57 -1.09 9.30
C ASP A 30 -12.76 -2.33 9.73
N CYS A 31 -13.47 -3.38 10.16
CA CYS A 31 -12.96 -4.66 10.66
C CYS A 31 -12.49 -4.67 12.11
N CYS A 32 -12.55 -3.54 12.80
CA CYS A 32 -12.43 -3.48 14.25
C CYS A 32 -13.66 -2.80 14.84
N SER A 33 -14.44 -3.50 15.66
CA SER A 33 -15.66 -2.88 16.20
C SER A 33 -15.34 -1.77 17.20
N SER A 34 -16.34 -0.95 17.49
CA SER A 34 -16.34 0.02 18.61
C SER A 34 -16.05 -0.56 20.00
N THR A 35 -15.98 -1.89 20.12
CA THR A 35 -15.63 -2.62 21.33
C THR A 35 -14.31 -3.38 21.19
N CYS A 36 -13.49 -3.04 20.18
CA CYS A 36 -12.18 -3.61 19.91
C CYS A 36 -12.21 -5.14 19.77
N GLN A 37 -13.28 -5.64 19.14
CA GLN A 37 -13.43 -7.04 18.76
C GLN A 37 -13.37 -7.17 17.24
N TYR A 38 -12.90 -8.32 16.74
CA TYR A 38 -12.90 -8.54 15.30
C TYR A 38 -14.32 -8.57 14.74
N GLU A 39 -14.55 -7.80 13.69
CA GLU A 39 -15.80 -7.88 12.96
C GLU A 39 -15.85 -9.14 12.10
N SER A 40 -17.05 -9.70 11.92
CA SER A 40 -17.22 -10.96 11.19
C SER A 40 -16.88 -10.84 9.71
N VAL A 41 -16.63 -11.98 9.06
CA VAL A 41 -16.42 -12.04 7.60
C VAL A 41 -17.62 -11.59 6.74
N ALA A 42 -18.77 -11.34 7.37
CA ALA A 42 -19.95 -10.82 6.69
C ALA A 42 -20.08 -9.29 6.80
N THR A 43 -19.21 -8.64 7.57
CA THR A 43 -19.22 -7.19 7.74
C THR A 43 -18.60 -6.53 6.50
N GLU A 44 -19.37 -5.65 5.86
CA GLU A 44 -18.89 -4.84 4.74
C GLU A 44 -18.02 -3.72 5.29
N CYS A 45 -16.74 -3.69 4.89
CA CYS A 45 -15.78 -2.69 5.32
C CYS A 45 -15.55 -1.59 4.29
N ARG A 46 -15.94 -1.84 3.04
CA ARG A 46 -15.94 -0.84 1.98
C ARG A 46 -17.06 -1.11 0.99
N ALA A 47 -17.91 -0.12 0.81
CA ALA A 47 -18.94 -0.17 -0.22
C ALA A 47 -18.36 -0.16 -1.63
N ALA A 48 -19.11 -0.78 -2.56
CA ALA A 48 -18.81 -0.73 -3.98
C ALA A 48 -18.82 0.72 -4.51
N ALA A 49 -17.73 1.14 -5.13
CA ALA A 49 -17.57 2.47 -5.72
C ALA A 49 -18.19 2.61 -7.13
N GLY A 50 -18.76 1.53 -7.68
CA GLY A 50 -19.44 1.55 -8.97
C GLY A 50 -19.65 0.15 -9.56
N VAL A 51 -20.15 0.11 -10.79
CA VAL A 51 -20.48 -1.13 -11.52
C VAL A 51 -19.30 -2.09 -11.68
N CYS A 52 -18.07 -1.58 -11.66
CA CYS A 52 -16.85 -2.37 -11.79
C CYS A 52 -16.21 -2.81 -10.48
N ASP A 53 -16.86 -2.53 -9.37
CA ASP A 53 -16.25 -2.59 -8.05
C ASP A 53 -17.11 -3.45 -7.14
N ALA A 54 -16.51 -4.47 -6.52
CA ALA A 54 -17.20 -5.26 -5.52
C ALA A 54 -17.15 -4.53 -4.17
N PRO A 55 -18.16 -4.70 -3.31
CA PRO A 55 -18.00 -4.39 -1.90
C PRO A 55 -16.93 -5.31 -1.30
N ASP A 56 -16.15 -4.78 -0.36
CA ASP A 56 -15.15 -5.55 0.39
C ASP A 56 -15.70 -5.91 1.77
N TYR A 57 -15.25 -7.07 2.25
CA TYR A 57 -15.68 -7.64 3.52
C TYR A 57 -14.47 -7.90 4.41
N CYS A 58 -14.70 -7.90 5.72
CA CYS A 58 -13.67 -8.24 6.68
C CYS A 58 -13.23 -9.71 6.56
N ASP A 59 -12.01 -9.99 6.98
CA ASP A 59 -11.46 -11.35 7.02
C ASP A 59 -11.70 -12.08 8.37
N GLY A 60 -12.30 -11.38 9.34
CA GLY A 60 -12.48 -11.89 10.70
C GLY A 60 -11.22 -11.78 11.57
N ALA A 61 -10.20 -11.07 11.12
CA ALA A 61 -8.92 -10.88 11.81
C ALA A 61 -8.44 -9.42 11.74
N GLY A 62 -9.36 -8.47 11.56
CA GLY A 62 -9.07 -7.03 11.57
C GLY A 62 -8.58 -6.48 10.24
N THR A 63 -8.69 -7.23 9.14
CA THR A 63 -8.29 -6.76 7.80
C THR A 63 -9.50 -6.66 6.88
N CYS A 64 -9.63 -5.52 6.21
CA CYS A 64 -10.51 -5.34 5.07
C CYS A 64 -9.78 -5.84 3.81
N ASP A 65 -10.23 -6.95 3.22
CA ASP A 65 -9.61 -7.50 2.01
C ASP A 65 -9.74 -6.52 0.84
N ALA A 66 -8.67 -6.34 0.06
CA ALA A 66 -8.59 -5.26 -0.92
C ALA A 66 -9.28 -5.57 -2.26
N ASP A 67 -10.21 -4.69 -2.64
CA ASP A 67 -10.54 -4.26 -4.01
C ASP A 67 -10.84 -5.40 -4.99
N GLY A 68 -11.76 -6.29 -4.61
CA GLY A 68 -12.34 -7.24 -5.55
C GLY A 68 -12.93 -6.51 -6.77
N LYS A 69 -12.41 -6.76 -7.97
CA LYS A 69 -12.99 -6.22 -9.20
C LYS A 69 -13.97 -7.22 -9.79
N LEU A 70 -15.16 -6.75 -10.18
CA LEU A 70 -16.17 -7.59 -10.82
C LEU A 70 -15.73 -7.92 -12.26
N THR A 71 -14.92 -8.96 -12.42
CA THR A 71 -14.35 -9.34 -13.73
C THR A 71 -15.38 -9.85 -14.74
N SER A 72 -16.58 -10.20 -14.26
CA SER A 72 -17.73 -10.54 -15.12
C SER A 72 -18.36 -9.32 -15.77
N GLU A 73 -18.33 -8.19 -15.08
CA GLU A 73 -18.94 -6.93 -15.52
C GLU A 73 -17.90 -6.05 -16.24
N CYS A 74 -16.65 -6.08 -15.73
CA CYS A 74 -15.61 -5.17 -16.16
C CYS A 74 -14.37 -5.89 -16.65
N ARG A 75 -13.87 -5.42 -17.80
CA ARG A 75 -12.66 -5.93 -18.43
C ARG A 75 -11.45 -5.52 -17.60
N ALA A 76 -10.58 -6.48 -17.26
CA ALA A 76 -9.29 -6.16 -16.65
C ALA A 76 -8.52 -5.16 -17.53
N VAL A 77 -8.22 -3.98 -16.99
CA VAL A 77 -7.45 -2.94 -17.70
C VAL A 77 -5.94 -3.24 -17.67
N GLY A 78 -5.50 -4.31 -16.99
CA GLY A 78 -4.10 -4.69 -16.88
C GLY A 78 -3.68 -5.78 -17.88
N GLY A 79 -2.79 -5.43 -18.81
CA GLY A 79 -1.91 -6.40 -19.48
C GLY A 79 -1.00 -7.13 -18.47
N PRO A 80 -0.19 -8.12 -18.91
CA PRO A 80 0.52 -9.02 -18.01
C PRO A 80 1.39 -8.28 -16.99
N VAL A 81 1.07 -8.45 -15.71
CA VAL A 81 1.89 -7.97 -14.59
C VAL A 81 3.21 -8.72 -14.64
N ARG A 82 4.21 -8.15 -15.30
CA ARG A 82 5.59 -8.62 -15.18
C ARG A 82 6.07 -8.25 -13.77
N HIS A 83 5.68 -9.04 -12.77
CA HIS A 83 6.45 -9.11 -11.55
C HIS A 83 7.90 -9.32 -11.98
N ARG A 84 8.82 -8.47 -11.50
CA ARG A 84 10.27 -8.55 -11.76
C ARG A 84 10.86 -9.80 -11.10
N GLY A 85 10.30 -10.97 -11.39
CA GLY A 85 10.90 -12.26 -11.17
C GLY A 85 12.25 -12.22 -11.85
N ARG A 86 13.29 -12.26 -11.01
CA ARG A 86 14.70 -12.23 -11.41
C ARG A 86 14.86 -13.10 -12.66
N LEU A 87 15.16 -12.45 -13.78
CA LEU A 87 15.67 -13.14 -14.97
C LEU A 87 16.80 -14.04 -14.48
N ARG A 88 16.55 -15.35 -14.41
CA ARG A 88 17.59 -16.35 -14.21
C ARG A 88 18.62 -16.03 -15.27
N ARG A 89 19.78 -15.54 -14.85
CA ARG A 89 20.92 -15.20 -15.73
C ARG A 89 21.23 -16.45 -16.52
N ARG A 90 20.66 -16.57 -17.73
CA ARG A 90 21.20 -17.46 -18.75
C ARG A 90 22.58 -16.91 -19.06
N GLU A 91 23.55 -17.72 -18.73
CA GLU A 91 24.98 -17.61 -18.98
C GLU A 91 25.28 -16.78 -20.22
N GLN A 92 25.59 -15.50 -20.00
CA GLN A 92 26.23 -14.68 -21.02
C GLN A 92 27.70 -15.10 -21.05
N ARG A 93 27.95 -16.23 -21.71
CA ARG A 93 29.26 -16.53 -22.31
C ARG A 93 29.45 -15.52 -23.44
N LEU A 94 29.86 -14.32 -23.09
CA LEU A 94 30.47 -13.37 -24.01
C LEU A 94 31.93 -13.26 -23.59
N SER A 95 32.70 -14.24 -24.03
CA SER A 95 34.14 -14.11 -24.16
C SER A 95 34.41 -13.04 -25.22
N GLY A 96 34.90 -11.88 -24.80
CA GLY A 96 35.49 -10.89 -25.71
C GLY A 96 35.08 -9.46 -25.40
N GLY A 97 35.98 -8.73 -24.74
CA GLY A 97 35.86 -7.28 -24.64
C GLY A 97 36.60 -6.70 -23.44
N CYS A 98 37.92 -6.58 -23.56
CA CYS A 98 38.78 -5.85 -22.63
C CYS A 98 38.26 -4.41 -22.47
N GLY A 99 38.00 -3.99 -21.23
CA GLY A 99 37.42 -2.68 -20.95
C GLY A 99 38.33 -1.52 -21.32
N ARG A 100 37.73 -0.35 -21.54
CA ARG A 100 38.33 0.96 -21.22
C ARG A 100 37.23 1.90 -20.75
N ALA A 101 37.39 2.36 -19.52
CA ALA A 101 36.78 3.57 -19.02
C ALA A 101 37.37 4.77 -19.76
N SER A 102 36.54 5.76 -20.13
CA SER A 102 36.97 7.11 -20.45
C SER A 102 35.77 8.05 -20.31
N ASP A 103 35.79 8.79 -19.20
CA ASP A 103 35.38 10.20 -19.09
C ASP A 103 35.21 10.91 -20.44
N ASP A 104 34.06 11.54 -20.71
CA ASP A 104 34.03 12.94 -21.17
C ASP A 104 32.60 13.54 -21.16
N ARG A 105 32.44 14.56 -20.31
CA ARG A 105 31.69 15.83 -20.51
C ARG A 105 30.26 15.83 -21.06
N VAL A 106 29.35 16.29 -20.20
CA VAL A 106 28.08 16.92 -20.59
C VAL A 106 28.26 18.44 -20.62
N PRO A 107 28.11 19.15 -21.76
CA PRO A 107 28.02 20.61 -21.75
C PRO A 107 26.57 21.02 -21.44
N GLY A 108 26.31 21.27 -20.16
CA GLY A 108 25.13 21.98 -19.70
C GLY A 108 25.22 23.46 -20.08
N LEU A 109 24.39 23.88 -21.03
CA LEU A 109 23.97 25.27 -21.20
C LEU A 109 23.30 25.72 -19.89
N HIS A 110 23.63 26.92 -19.40
CA HIS A 110 22.71 27.97 -18.90
C HIS A 110 23.52 29.01 -18.10
N ARG A 111 23.97 30.06 -18.82
CA ARG A 111 24.59 31.26 -18.25
C ARG A 111 23.58 32.02 -17.38
N ARG A 112 24.06 32.46 -16.21
CA ARG A 112 23.31 33.25 -15.22
C ARG A 112 23.22 34.74 -15.59
N LEU A 113 22.01 35.30 -15.38
CA LEU A 113 21.61 36.59 -14.77
C LEU A 113 22.41 37.89 -15.06
N ARG A 114 21.68 38.95 -15.45
CA ARG A 114 21.89 40.32 -14.95
C ARG A 114 20.54 41.05 -14.77
N PRO A 115 20.19 41.52 -13.55
CA PRO A 115 19.12 42.49 -13.37
C PRO A 115 19.60 43.91 -13.71
N GLY A 116 18.88 44.57 -14.62
CA GLY A 116 19.09 45.96 -15.01
C GLY A 116 18.39 46.93 -14.08
N ARG A 117 19.21 47.57 -13.24
CA ARG A 117 19.20 48.94 -12.71
C ARG A 117 17.92 49.79 -12.85
N ALA A 118 17.49 50.26 -11.69
CA ALA A 118 16.52 51.32 -11.45
C ALA A 118 16.86 52.66 -12.12
N VAL A 119 15.82 53.35 -12.62
CA VAL A 119 15.68 54.80 -12.70
C VAL A 119 14.24 55.14 -12.32
#